data_AF-A0A3C0NTV4-F1
#
_entry.id   AF-A0A3C0NTV4-F1
#
_cell.length_a   1.000
_cell.length_b   1.000
_cell.length_c   1.000
_cell.angle_alpha   90.00
_cell.angle_beta   90.00
_cell.angle_gamma   90.00
#
_symmetry.space_group_name_H-M   'P 1'
#
loop_
_entity.id
_entity.type
_entity.pdbx_description
1 polymer ?
#
loop_
_entity_poly.entity_id
_entity_poly.type
_entity_poly.pdbx_seq_one_letter_code
_entity_poly.pdbx_strand_id
1 'polypeptide(L)'
;MRILLLGLLLQLASVCYAGNQQEEALSASVQAMMQKSISDQAAPRLIFDNQDEAKIWLDEMSSRLKKRIPDDNYRMDFLKSVHYEATRAGLDPQIVLGLIQVESAFKKYAVSSVGARGYMQVMPFWV
;
A
#
# COMPACT_ATOMS: atom_id res chain seq x y z
N MET A 1 -54.52 -16.87 36.03
CA MET A 1 -53.51 -16.06 36.74
C MET A 1 -52.07 -16.30 36.28
N ARG A 2 -51.59 -17.54 36.14
CA ARG A 2 -50.20 -17.84 35.71
C ARG A 2 -49.81 -17.33 34.31
N ILE A 3 -50.74 -17.36 33.34
CA ILE A 3 -50.49 -16.91 31.96
C ILE A 3 -50.36 -15.37 31.87
N LEU A 4 -51.13 -14.65 32.69
CA LEU A 4 -51.04 -13.19 32.82
C LEU A 4 -49.70 -12.74 33.44
N LEU A 5 -49.21 -13.50 34.44
CA LEU A 5 -47.90 -13.29 35.04
C LEU A 5 -46.75 -13.53 34.04
N LEU A 6 -46.87 -14.55 33.19
CA LEU A 6 -45.87 -14.83 32.16
C LEU A 6 -45.79 -13.71 31.11
N GLY A 7 -46.94 -13.18 30.68
CA GLY A 7 -47.02 -12.07 29.73
C GLY A 7 -46.39 -10.78 30.27
N LEU A 8 -46.56 -10.49 31.56
CA LEU A 8 -45.96 -9.33 32.21
C LEU A 8 -44.43 -9.47 32.34
N LEU A 9 -43.92 -10.67 32.62
CA LEU A 9 -42.48 -10.96 32.71
C LEU A 9 -41.78 -10.84 31.36
N LEU A 10 -42.43 -11.18 30.25
CA LEU A 10 -41.85 -11.02 28.91
C LEU A 10 -41.75 -9.54 28.48
N GLN A 11 -42.67 -8.67 28.90
CA GLN A 11 -42.63 -7.24 28.55
C GLN A 11 -41.50 -6.48 29.26
N LEU A 12 -41.01 -7.00 30.39
CA LEU A 12 -39.89 -6.43 31.13
C LEU A 12 -38.51 -6.81 30.53
N ALA A 13 -38.44 -7.83 29.68
CA ALA A 13 -37.19 -8.33 29.11
C ALA A 13 -36.73 -7.60 27.83
N SER A 14 -37.55 -6.69 27.28
CA SER A 14 -37.36 -6.10 25.94
C SER A 14 -36.51 -4.82 25.88
N VAL A 15 -35.86 -4.41 26.97
CA VAL A 15 -35.07 -3.18 27.00
C VAL A 15 -33.58 -3.52 27.08
N CYS A 16 -32.94 -3.75 25.93
CA CYS A 16 -31.49 -3.72 25.83
C CYS A 16 -31.05 -2.31 25.38
N TYR A 17 -30.30 -1.62 26.24
CA TYR A 17 -29.59 -0.42 25.84
C TYR A 17 -28.24 -0.85 25.26
N ALA A 18 -28.12 -0.85 23.94
CA ALA A 18 -26.81 -0.86 23.32
C ALA A 18 -26.11 0.45 23.72
N GLY A 19 -24.92 0.35 24.31
CA GLY A 19 -24.13 1.53 24.70
C GLY A 19 -23.79 2.40 23.48
N ASN A 20 -23.45 3.67 23.71
CA ASN A 20 -23.04 4.61 22.68
C ASN A 20 -21.68 4.20 22.08
N GLN A 21 -21.68 3.20 21.20
CA GLN A 21 -20.52 2.70 20.48
C GLN A 21 -20.12 3.74 19.42
N GLN A 22 -19.38 4.73 19.86
CA GLN A 22 -18.78 5.74 19.01
C GLN A 22 -17.36 5.32 18.66
N GLU A 23 -16.99 5.43 17.39
CA GLU A 23 -15.63 5.18 16.94
C GLU A 23 -14.69 6.21 17.58
N GLU A 24 -13.72 5.76 18.40
CA GLU A 24 -12.67 6.63 18.92
C GLU A 24 -11.56 6.78 17.89
N ALA A 25 -11.22 8.04 17.57
CA ALA A 25 -10.10 8.32 16.69
C ALA A 25 -8.78 7.85 17.34
N LEU A 26 -7.97 7.08 16.58
CA LEU A 26 -6.65 6.67 17.03
C LEU A 26 -5.83 7.89 17.44
N SER A 27 -5.13 7.81 18.57
CA SER A 27 -4.24 8.89 19.00
C SER A 27 -3.13 9.12 17.96
N ALA A 28 -2.68 10.36 17.82
CA ALA A 28 -1.66 10.72 16.83
C ALA A 28 -0.36 9.89 16.96
N SER A 29 0.01 9.51 18.18
CA SER A 29 1.18 8.66 18.44
C SER A 29 0.98 7.21 17.97
N VAL A 30 -0.22 6.65 18.16
CA VAL A 30 -0.58 5.31 17.67
C VAL A 30 -0.64 5.32 16.14
N GLN A 31 -1.26 6.34 15.53
CA GLN A 31 -1.27 6.50 14.08
C GLN A 31 0.15 6.58 13.51
N ALA A 32 1.02 7.42 14.09
CA ALA A 32 2.40 7.57 13.62
C ALA A 32 3.23 6.28 13.78
N MET A 33 3.06 5.57 14.89
CA MET A 33 3.76 4.30 15.13
C MET A 33 3.27 3.20 14.18
N MET A 34 1.96 3.08 14.00
CA MET A 34 1.36 2.13 13.07
C MET A 34 1.78 2.44 11.63
N GLN A 35 1.75 3.71 11.24
CA GLN A 35 2.21 4.14 9.92
C GLN A 35 3.70 3.85 9.71
N LYS A 36 4.55 4.00 10.73
CA LYS A 36 5.97 3.59 10.66
C LYS A 36 6.15 2.07 10.56
N SER A 37 5.34 1.29 11.26
CA SER A 37 5.37 -0.17 11.18
C SER A 37 4.89 -0.70 9.83
N ILE A 38 4.00 0.03 9.17
CA ILE A 38 3.46 -0.31 7.84
C ILE A 38 4.28 0.35 6.72
N SER A 39 5.00 1.45 6.99
CA SER A 39 5.75 2.17 5.96
C SER A 39 6.86 1.31 5.37
N ASP A 40 7.00 1.41 4.05
CA ASP A 40 8.00 0.78 3.17
C ASP A 40 9.18 0.15 3.92
N GLN A 41 9.05 -1.14 4.19
CA GLN A 41 10.21 -1.96 4.54
C GLN A 41 11.18 -1.95 3.36
N ALA A 42 12.48 -2.06 3.64
CA ALA A 42 13.52 -2.09 2.62
C ALA A 42 13.20 -3.15 1.55
N ALA A 43 13.48 -2.82 0.29
CA ALA A 43 13.24 -3.70 -0.85
C ALA A 43 13.73 -5.13 -0.57
N PRO A 44 12.90 -6.16 -0.76
CA PRO A 44 13.32 -7.54 -0.57
C PRO A 44 14.53 -7.88 -1.45
N ARG A 45 15.31 -8.91 -1.06
CA ARG A 45 16.49 -9.33 -1.83
C ARG A 45 16.14 -9.52 -3.29
N LEU A 46 16.95 -8.93 -4.16
CA LEU A 46 16.76 -9.03 -5.60
C LEU A 46 16.70 -10.49 -6.04
N ILE A 47 15.68 -10.84 -6.85
CA ILE A 47 15.56 -12.12 -7.52
C ILE A 47 16.27 -11.97 -8.87
N PHE A 48 17.60 -12.10 -8.87
CA PHE A 48 18.37 -12.27 -10.11
C PHE A 48 19.01 -13.65 -10.11
N ASP A 49 19.10 -14.27 -11.28
CA ASP A 49 19.80 -15.54 -11.46
C ASP A 49 21.32 -15.36 -11.29
N ASN A 50 21.85 -14.18 -11.61
CA ASN A 50 23.25 -13.80 -11.46
C ASN A 50 23.41 -12.39 -10.85
N GLN A 51 24.33 -12.24 -9.89
CA GLN A 51 24.71 -10.95 -9.29
C GLN A 51 25.29 -9.96 -10.31
N ASP A 52 26.02 -10.45 -11.32
CA ASP A 52 26.61 -9.57 -12.35
C ASP A 52 25.53 -8.99 -13.26
N GLU A 53 24.55 -9.81 -13.64
CA GLU A 53 23.39 -9.38 -14.44
C GLU A 53 22.55 -8.36 -13.67
N ALA A 54 22.35 -8.60 -12.37
CA ALA A 54 21.71 -7.66 -11.47
C ALA A 54 22.36 -6.28 -11.53
N LYS A 55 23.69 -6.25 -11.42
CA LYS A 55 24.47 -5.01 -11.44
C LYS A 55 24.36 -4.31 -12.78
N ILE A 56 24.50 -5.03 -13.89
CA ILE A 56 24.38 -4.46 -15.25
C ILE A 56 23.01 -3.82 -15.45
N TRP A 57 21.93 -4.53 -15.10
CA TRP A 57 20.57 -4.02 -15.23
C TRP A 57 20.33 -2.78 -14.36
N LEU A 58 20.77 -2.84 -13.09
CA LEU A 58 20.64 -1.73 -12.15
C LEU A 58 21.38 -0.48 -12.62
N ASP A 59 22.64 -0.62 -13.08
CA ASP A 59 23.45 0.49 -13.58
C ASP A 59 22.79 1.13 -14.82
N GLU A 60 22.30 0.29 -15.75
CA GLU A 60 21.64 0.76 -16.96
C GLU A 60 20.34 1.52 -16.65
N MET A 61 19.45 0.93 -15.85
CA MET A 61 18.18 1.56 -15.50
C MET A 61 18.37 2.81 -14.63
N SER A 62 19.35 2.81 -13.72
CA SER A 62 19.71 3.97 -12.90
C SER A 62 20.15 5.14 -13.78
N SER A 63 20.98 4.90 -14.79
CA SER A 63 21.38 5.91 -15.76
C SER A 63 20.19 6.53 -16.50
N ARG A 64 19.25 5.70 -16.96
CA ARG A 64 18.02 6.15 -17.65
C ARG A 64 17.10 6.99 -16.76
N LEU A 65 17.01 6.66 -15.47
CA LEU A 65 16.13 7.34 -14.52
C LEU A 65 16.75 8.57 -13.84
N LYS A 66 18.05 8.83 -14.03
CA LYS A 66 18.77 9.92 -13.36
C LYS A 66 18.11 11.30 -13.47
N LYS A 67 17.45 11.59 -14.60
CA LYS A 67 16.73 12.87 -14.80
C LYS A 67 15.42 12.96 -14.02
N ARG A 68 14.74 11.84 -13.78
CA ARG A 68 13.39 11.79 -13.16
C ARG A 68 13.46 11.54 -11.66
N ILE A 69 14.44 10.75 -11.23
CA ILE A 69 14.72 10.45 -9.83
C ILE A 69 16.18 10.82 -9.58
N PRO A 70 16.53 12.06 -9.18
CA PRO A 70 17.94 12.48 -9.07
C PRO A 70 18.70 11.81 -7.93
N ASP A 71 18.03 11.57 -6.79
CA ASP A 71 18.61 10.89 -5.63
C ASP A 71 19.01 9.46 -5.97
N ASP A 72 20.29 9.14 -5.79
CA ASP A 72 20.86 7.86 -6.20
C ASP A 72 20.40 6.70 -5.31
N ASN A 73 20.45 6.86 -3.99
CA ASN A 73 20.03 5.83 -3.05
C ASN A 73 18.56 5.47 -3.27
N TYR A 74 17.70 6.48 -3.37
CA TYR A 74 16.29 6.31 -3.62
C TYR A 74 15.99 5.69 -4.99
N ARG A 75 16.71 6.10 -6.05
CA ARG A 75 16.59 5.50 -7.38
C ARG A 75 17.00 4.03 -7.36
N MET A 76 18.07 3.69 -6.65
CA MET A 76 18.53 2.32 -6.53
C MET A 76 17.52 1.45 -5.77
N ASP A 77 17.00 1.95 -4.65
CA ASP A 77 16.01 1.22 -3.87
C ASP A 77 14.69 1.06 -4.64
N PHE A 78 14.26 2.10 -5.36
CA PHE A 78 13.11 2.03 -6.27
C PHE A 78 13.29 0.94 -7.33
N LEU A 79 14.43 0.90 -8.02
CA LEU A 79 14.70 -0.10 -9.05
C LEU A 79 14.73 -1.52 -8.48
N LYS A 80 15.31 -1.70 -7.29
CA LYS A 80 15.30 -3.00 -6.60
C LYS A 80 13.88 -3.45 -6.27
N SER A 81 13.05 -2.55 -5.74
CA SER A 81 11.64 -2.86 -5.42
C SER A 81 10.85 -3.21 -6.67
N VAL A 82 10.96 -2.42 -7.75
CA VAL A 82 10.25 -2.71 -9.00
C VAL A 82 10.68 -4.05 -9.58
N HIS A 83 11.98 -4.32 -9.61
CA HIS A 83 12.49 -5.60 -10.11
C HIS A 83 11.94 -6.76 -9.28
N TYR A 84 12.07 -6.70 -7.95
CA TYR A 84 11.61 -7.75 -7.06
C TYR A 84 10.10 -8.02 -7.21
N GLU A 85 9.28 -6.96 -7.16
CA GLU A 85 7.82 -7.08 -7.22
C GLU A 85 7.32 -7.52 -8.61
N ALA A 86 7.97 -7.07 -9.68
CA ALA A 86 7.64 -7.52 -11.03
C ALA A 86 7.99 -9.00 -11.22
N THR A 87 9.24 -9.39 -10.91
CA THR A 87 9.72 -10.77 -11.09
C THR A 87 8.91 -11.76 -10.26
N ARG A 88 8.61 -11.45 -8.99
CA ARG A 88 7.81 -12.35 -8.14
C ARG A 88 6.37 -12.52 -8.64
N ALA A 89 5.83 -11.51 -9.33
CA ALA A 89 4.51 -11.54 -9.96
C ALA A 89 4.54 -12.19 -11.37
N GLY A 90 5.71 -12.62 -11.86
CA GLY A 90 5.87 -13.16 -13.22
C GLY A 90 5.75 -12.10 -14.31
N LEU A 91 5.96 -10.82 -13.97
CA LEU A 91 5.93 -9.70 -14.89
C LEU A 91 7.35 -9.27 -15.27
N ASP A 92 7.51 -8.81 -16.51
CA ASP A 92 8.76 -8.20 -16.97
C ASP A 92 8.96 -6.83 -16.28
N PRO A 93 10.08 -6.62 -15.53
CA PRO A 93 10.37 -5.35 -14.88
C PRO A 93 10.35 -4.14 -15.82
N GLN A 94 10.75 -4.31 -17.08
CA GLN A 94 10.79 -3.26 -18.09
C GLN A 94 9.37 -2.81 -18.47
N ILE A 95 8.41 -3.74 -18.53
CA ILE A 95 6.99 -3.41 -18.74
C ILE A 95 6.46 -2.58 -17.57
N VAL A 96 6.77 -2.98 -16.33
CA VAL A 96 6.35 -2.25 -15.14
C VAL A 96 6.96 -0.85 -15.10
N LEU A 97 8.25 -0.70 -15.40
CA LEU A 97 8.90 0.62 -15.51
C LEU A 97 8.26 1.48 -16.62
N GLY A 98 7.90 0.88 -17.75
CA GLY A 98 7.19 1.53 -18.85
C GLY A 98 5.81 2.06 -18.43
N LEU A 99 5.03 1.24 -17.73
CA LEU A 99 3.74 1.64 -17.18
C LEU A 99 3.90 2.82 -16.20
N ILE A 100 4.83 2.71 -15.23
CA ILE A 100 5.09 3.77 -14.24
C ILE A 100 5.49 5.08 -14.93
N GLN A 101 6.26 5.01 -16.03
CA GLN A 101 6.65 6.19 -16.80
C GLN A 101 5.43 6.92 -17.37
N VAL A 102 4.47 6.18 -17.94
CA VAL A 102 3.26 6.76 -18.56
C VAL A 102 2.28 7.26 -17.51
N GLU A 103 2.08 6.50 -16.43
CA GLU A 103 1.07 6.79 -15.41
C GLU A 103 1.46 7.96 -14.48
N SER A 104 2.72 8.00 -14.03
CA SER A 104 3.14 8.98 -13.03
C SER A 104 4.44 9.72 -13.36
N ALA A 105 5.13 9.33 -14.43
CA ALA A 105 6.51 9.75 -14.69
C ALA A 105 7.42 9.58 -13.46
N PHE A 106 7.28 8.47 -12.73
CA PHE A 106 8.04 8.12 -11.54
C PHE A 106 7.79 9.02 -10.31
N LYS A 107 6.58 9.57 -10.18
CA LYS A 107 6.17 10.34 -9.00
C LYS A 107 5.47 9.44 -7.97
N LYS A 108 6.13 9.18 -6.83
CA LYS A 108 5.60 8.33 -5.74
C LYS A 108 4.24 8.80 -5.22
N TYR A 109 4.02 10.11 -5.15
CA TYR A 109 2.81 10.71 -4.59
C TYR A 109 1.92 11.37 -5.67
N ALA A 110 1.95 10.87 -6.90
CA ALA A 110 1.05 11.33 -7.96
C ALA A 110 -0.41 11.06 -7.58
N VAL A 111 -1.28 12.04 -7.78
CA VAL A 111 -2.74 11.93 -7.61
C VAL A 111 -3.41 12.49 -8.86
N SER A 112 -4.24 11.69 -9.53
CA SER A 112 -5.02 12.16 -10.68
C SER A 112 -6.28 12.92 -10.27
N SER A 113 -6.89 13.62 -11.21
CA SER A 113 -8.17 14.32 -11.02
C SER A 113 -9.32 13.40 -10.59
N VAL A 114 -9.26 12.13 -10.99
CA VAL A 114 -10.26 11.10 -10.66
C VAL A 114 -9.87 10.26 -9.43
N GLY A 115 -8.79 10.64 -8.73
CA GLY A 115 -8.41 10.07 -7.45
C GLY A 115 -7.48 8.85 -7.49
N ALA A 116 -6.95 8.49 -8.67
CA ALA A 116 -5.94 7.44 -8.81
C ALA A 116 -4.62 7.87 -8.14
N ARG A 117 -3.88 6.93 -7.52
CA ARG A 117 -2.75 7.27 -6.64
C ARG A 117 -1.47 6.48 -6.95
N GLY A 118 -0.33 7.14 -6.74
CA GLY A 118 0.98 6.51 -6.71
C GLY A 118 1.59 6.27 -8.09
N TYR A 119 2.63 5.44 -8.11
CA TYR A 119 3.46 5.17 -9.30
C TYR A 119 2.68 4.62 -10.49
N MET A 120 1.75 3.71 -10.23
CA MET A 120 0.95 3.01 -11.24
C MET A 120 -0.50 3.52 -11.31
N GLN A 121 -0.80 4.64 -10.64
CA GLN A 121 -2.14 5.25 -10.61
C GLN A 121 -3.24 4.21 -10.27
N VAL A 122 -3.07 3.50 -9.15
CA VAL A 122 -4.07 2.53 -8.70
C VAL A 122 -5.29 3.29 -8.18
N MET A 123 -6.47 2.87 -8.63
CA MET A 123 -7.72 3.48 -8.21
C MET A 123 -8.10 3.08 -6.76
N PRO A 124 -8.67 3.98 -5.95
CA PRO A 124 -8.95 3.72 -4.54
C PRO A 124 -9.88 2.54 -4.25
N PHE A 125 -10.72 2.13 -5.20
CA PHE A 125 -11.67 1.04 -5.00
C PHE A 125 -11.02 -0.36 -5.03
N TRP A 126 -9.74 -0.47 -5.40
CA TRP A 126 -8.97 -1.72 -5.38
C TRP A 126 -8.18 -1.94 -4.07
N VAL A 127 -8.15 -0.97 -3.17
CA VAL A 127 -7.32 -0.96 -1.95
C VAL A 127 -8.18 -1.22 -0.71
#